data_AF-A0A9D7PW75-F1
#
_entry.id   AF-A0A9D7PW75-F1
#
_cell.length_a   1.000
_cell.length_b   1.000
_cell.length_c   1.000
_cell.angle_alpha   90.00
_cell.angle_beta   90.00
_cell.angle_gamma   90.00
#
_symmetry.space_group_name_H-M   'P 1'
#
loop_
_entity.id
_entity.type
_entity.pdbx_description
1 polymer ?
#
loop_
_entity_poly.entity_id
_entity_poly.type
_entity_poly.pdbx_seq_one_letter_code
_entity_poly.pdbx_strand_id
1 'polypeptide(L)'
;MPVYIDLSILVVDKKTIEKKYKGGISAFRENYYWGEDTNNQEDDELFAIASMNSDDQDIEELISKGLLFDNALQRSDDFTIVNRYGGALWPVSWLEHGYSFAWHVDANEHFIEKAKALDEMTMEKIGELYDEGINCFSTIRSW
;
A
#
# COMPACT_ATOMS: atom_id res chain seq x y z
N MET A 1 -2.07 6.02 7.53
CA MET A 1 -0.67 6.51 7.47
C MET A 1 -0.19 6.36 6.01
N PRO A 2 1.04 6.74 5.66
CA PRO A 2 1.61 6.35 4.35
C PRO A 2 2.31 4.98 4.42
N VAL A 3 2.02 4.13 3.45
CA VAL A 3 2.70 2.86 3.20
C VAL A 3 3.79 3.06 2.14
N TYR A 4 4.94 2.42 2.32
CA TYR A 4 6.04 2.50 1.36
C TYR A 4 5.74 1.68 0.12
N ILE A 5 6.06 2.22 -1.06
CA ILE A 5 5.90 1.57 -2.35
C ILE A 5 7.16 0.74 -2.65
N ASP A 6 7.07 -0.56 -2.37
CA ASP A 6 7.98 -1.57 -2.91
C ASP A 6 7.87 -1.64 -4.46
N LEU A 7 8.57 -2.57 -5.12
CA LEU A 7 8.56 -2.66 -6.59
C LEU A 7 7.15 -2.59 -7.19
N SER A 8 6.23 -3.36 -6.60
CA SER A 8 4.80 -3.32 -6.84
C SER A 8 4.07 -3.59 -5.52
N ILE A 9 3.01 -2.83 -5.23
CA ILE A 9 2.13 -3.09 -4.09
C ILE A 9 0.66 -3.15 -4.54
N LEU A 10 -0.06 -4.19 -4.13
CA LEU A 10 -1.52 -4.20 -4.13
C LEU A 10 -2.00 -3.44 -2.90
N VAL A 11 -2.78 -2.38 -3.10
CA VAL A 11 -3.31 -1.56 -2.02
C VAL A 11 -4.82 -1.74 -1.92
N VAL A 12 -5.30 -1.97 -0.70
CA VAL A 12 -6.73 -2.15 -0.41
C VAL A 12 -7.13 -1.34 0.81
N ASP A 13 -8.26 -0.63 0.72
CA ASP A 13 -8.87 0.06 1.85
C ASP A 13 -9.46 -0.94 2.87
N LYS A 14 -9.13 -0.76 4.14
CA LYS A 14 -9.61 -1.61 5.23
C LYS A 14 -11.12 -1.58 5.40
N LYS A 15 -11.77 -0.43 5.16
CA LYS A 15 -13.25 -0.35 5.22
C LYS A 15 -13.86 -1.24 4.12
N THR A 16 -13.22 -1.29 2.96
CA THR A 16 -13.59 -2.18 1.86
C THR A 16 -13.41 -3.65 2.24
N ILE A 17 -12.28 -4.03 2.86
CA ILE A 17 -12.06 -5.39 3.36
C ILE A 17 -13.12 -5.78 4.40
N GLU A 18 -13.38 -4.95 5.39
CA GLU A 18 -14.37 -5.22 6.43
C GLU A 18 -15.77 -5.45 5.86
N LYS A 19 -16.15 -4.69 4.82
CA LYS A 19 -17.48 -4.74 4.23
C LYS A 19 -17.66 -5.87 3.19
N LYS A 20 -16.66 -6.13 2.37
CA LYS A 20 -16.79 -6.97 1.16
C LYS A 20 -16.04 -8.27 1.22
N TYR A 21 -14.87 -8.30 1.87
CA TYR A 21 -14.03 -9.48 1.88
C TYR A 21 -14.62 -10.56 2.77
N LYS A 22 -14.75 -11.79 2.26
CA LYS A 22 -15.35 -12.90 2.99
C LYS A 22 -14.50 -13.24 4.21
N GLY A 23 -15.07 -13.04 5.40
CA GLY A 23 -14.39 -13.19 6.68
C GLY A 23 -13.69 -11.91 7.17
N GLY A 24 -13.82 -10.81 6.44
CA GLY A 24 -13.38 -9.47 6.82
C GLY A 24 -11.87 -9.36 7.03
N ILE A 25 -11.48 -8.40 7.87
CA ILE A 25 -10.08 -8.08 8.19
C ILE A 25 -9.31 -9.29 8.71
N SER A 26 -9.90 -10.11 9.58
CA SER A 26 -9.22 -11.28 10.15
C SER A 26 -8.87 -12.30 9.05
N ALA A 27 -9.83 -12.65 8.19
CA ALA A 27 -9.58 -13.58 7.09
C ALA A 27 -8.61 -13.00 6.05
N PHE A 28 -8.62 -11.69 5.81
CA PHE A 28 -7.64 -11.05 4.95
C PHE A 28 -6.23 -11.20 5.52
N ARG A 29 -6.05 -10.90 6.81
CA ARG A 29 -4.76 -11.08 7.49
C ARG A 29 -4.29 -12.54 7.51
N GLU A 30 -5.20 -13.51 7.68
CA GLU A 30 -4.83 -14.93 7.62
C GLU A 30 -4.43 -15.40 6.21
N ASN A 31 -4.96 -14.75 5.16
CA ASN A 31 -4.69 -15.12 3.77
C ASN A 31 -3.30 -14.67 3.31
N TYR A 32 -2.79 -13.58 3.86
CA TYR A 32 -1.48 -13.03 3.52
C TYR A 32 -0.47 -13.29 4.63
N TYR A 33 0.79 -13.47 4.27
CA TYR A 33 1.86 -13.54 5.27
C TYR A 33 2.16 -12.15 5.81
N TRP A 34 2.45 -12.05 7.10
CA TRP A 34 2.86 -10.82 7.79
C TRP A 34 4.05 -11.17 8.68
N GLY A 35 5.13 -10.39 8.63
CA GLY A 35 6.33 -10.66 9.42
C GLY A 35 7.62 -10.34 8.67
N GLU A 36 8.75 -10.85 9.17
CA GLU A 36 10.09 -10.49 8.68
C GLU A 36 10.39 -10.99 7.26
N ASP A 37 9.71 -12.06 6.80
CA ASP A 37 9.95 -12.62 5.45
C ASP A 37 9.08 -11.98 4.35
N THR A 38 8.46 -10.83 4.63
CA THR A 38 7.63 -10.10 3.66
C THR A 38 7.76 -8.59 3.80
N ASN A 39 7.56 -7.88 2.69
CA ASN A 39 7.44 -6.42 2.67
C ASN A 39 5.98 -5.95 2.76
N ASN A 40 5.05 -6.85 3.10
CA ASN A 40 3.65 -6.48 3.31
C ASN A 40 3.54 -5.46 4.44
N GLN A 41 2.74 -4.43 4.21
CA GLN A 41 2.52 -3.33 5.13
C GLN A 41 1.04 -3.21 5.47
N GLU A 42 0.79 -2.85 6.71
CA GLU A 42 -0.54 -2.56 7.23
C GLU A 42 -0.45 -1.27 8.02
N ASP A 43 -1.40 -0.36 7.83
CA ASP A 43 -1.57 0.81 8.66
C ASP A 43 -3.02 0.96 9.13
N ASP A 44 -3.43 2.11 9.66
CA ASP A 44 -4.78 2.28 10.20
C ASP A 44 -5.89 2.19 9.13
N GLU A 45 -5.61 2.57 7.88
CA GLU A 45 -6.58 2.66 6.79
C GLU A 45 -6.35 1.63 5.66
N LEU A 46 -5.13 1.16 5.46
CA LEU A 46 -4.71 0.40 4.29
C LEU A 46 -4.08 -0.94 4.64
N PHE A 47 -4.28 -1.89 3.74
CA PHE A 47 -3.37 -3.01 3.52
C PHE A 47 -2.57 -2.76 2.25
N ALA A 48 -1.27 -3.10 2.27
CA ALA A 48 -0.39 -3.08 1.12
C ALA A 48 0.36 -4.42 1.01
N ILE A 49 0.09 -5.17 -0.06
CA ILE A 49 0.70 -6.47 -0.32
C ILE A 49 1.80 -6.31 -1.36
N ALA A 50 3.04 -6.54 -0.96
CA ALA A 50 4.20 -6.38 -1.82
C ALA A 50 4.35 -7.55 -2.79
N SER A 51 4.77 -7.23 -4.02
CA SER A 51 5.17 -8.19 -5.05
C SER A 51 6.34 -7.68 -5.87
N MET A 52 6.97 -8.55 -6.65
CA MET A 52 8.02 -8.12 -7.59
C MET A 52 7.40 -7.35 -8.75
N ASN A 53 6.27 -7.83 -9.26
CA ASN A 53 5.56 -7.25 -10.39
C ASN A 53 4.06 -7.21 -10.13
N SER A 54 3.34 -6.37 -10.90
CA SER A 54 1.89 -6.24 -10.76
C SER A 54 1.11 -7.49 -11.17
N ASP A 55 1.66 -8.30 -12.06
CA ASP A 55 1.07 -9.57 -12.54
C ASP A 55 1.28 -10.75 -11.58
N ASP A 56 2.12 -10.58 -10.56
CA ASP A 56 2.25 -11.55 -9.45
C ASP A 56 1.05 -11.50 -8.49
N GLN A 57 0.20 -10.47 -8.58
CA GLN A 57 -0.93 -10.26 -7.69
C GLN A 57 -2.12 -11.16 -8.09
N ASP A 58 -2.61 -11.96 -7.15
CA ASP A 58 -3.73 -12.88 -7.38
C ASP A 58 -5.08 -12.16 -7.32
N ILE A 59 -5.44 -11.52 -8.44
CA ILE A 59 -6.73 -10.83 -8.61
C ILE A 59 -7.91 -11.82 -8.53
N GLU A 60 -7.72 -13.06 -9.01
CA GLU A 60 -8.78 -14.07 -8.97
C GLU A 60 -9.16 -14.42 -7.53
N GLU A 61 -8.17 -14.54 -6.63
CA GLU A 61 -8.43 -14.76 -5.21
C GLU A 61 -9.18 -13.59 -4.57
N LEU A 62 -8.81 -12.34 -4.88
CA LEU A 62 -9.53 -11.16 -4.38
C LEU A 62 -11.01 -11.17 -4.80
N ILE A 63 -11.28 -11.53 -6.06
CA ILE A 63 -12.64 -11.67 -6.58
C ILE A 63 -13.38 -12.83 -5.91
N SER A 64 -12.71 -13.98 -5.73
CA SER A 64 -13.27 -15.17 -5.06
C SER A 64 -13.73 -14.85 -3.63
N LYS A 65 -13.08 -13.88 -2.99
CA LYS A 65 -13.38 -13.39 -1.64
C LYS A 65 -14.33 -12.20 -1.61
N GLY A 66 -14.81 -11.71 -2.75
CA GLY A 66 -15.91 -10.74 -2.82
C GLY A 66 -15.51 -9.31 -3.20
N LEU A 67 -14.24 -9.04 -3.51
CA LEU A 67 -13.86 -7.76 -4.13
C LEU A 67 -14.30 -7.71 -5.58
N LEU A 68 -14.57 -6.50 -6.09
CA LEU A 68 -15.02 -6.30 -7.46
C LEU A 68 -13.85 -5.94 -8.37
N PHE A 69 -13.81 -6.55 -9.56
CA PHE A 69 -12.91 -6.17 -10.62
C PHE A 69 -13.67 -6.14 -11.94
N ASP A 70 -13.60 -5.03 -12.66
CA ASP A 70 -14.20 -4.86 -13.97
C ASP A 70 -13.21 -5.38 -15.03
N ASN A 71 -13.48 -6.58 -15.54
CA ASN A 71 -12.65 -7.20 -16.58
C ASN A 71 -12.67 -6.44 -17.91
N ALA A 72 -13.72 -5.68 -18.22
CA ALA A 72 -13.77 -4.91 -19.46
C ALA A 72 -12.90 -3.65 -19.37
N LEU A 73 -12.90 -3.00 -18.21
CA LEU A 73 -12.13 -1.79 -17.95
C LEU A 73 -10.74 -2.05 -17.34
N GLN A 74 -10.44 -3.30 -16.98
CA GLN A 74 -9.20 -3.72 -16.31
C GLN A 74 -8.90 -2.87 -15.06
N ARG A 75 -9.90 -2.69 -14.20
CA ARG A 75 -9.80 -1.86 -12.99
C ARG A 75 -10.71 -2.33 -11.86
N SER A 76 -10.46 -1.82 -10.67
CA SER A 76 -11.31 -1.97 -9.49
C SER A 76 -11.48 -0.64 -8.77
N ASP A 77 -12.63 -0.44 -8.13
CA ASP A 77 -12.82 0.63 -7.16
C ASP A 77 -12.48 0.16 -5.71
N ASP A 78 -12.31 -1.15 -5.52
CA ASP A 78 -12.09 -1.80 -4.22
C ASP A 78 -10.60 -1.90 -3.86
N PHE A 79 -9.74 -1.99 -4.86
CA PHE A 79 -8.29 -2.07 -4.71
C PHE A 79 -7.59 -1.45 -5.91
N THR A 80 -6.29 -1.17 -5.79
CA THR A 80 -5.43 -0.83 -6.93
C THR A 80 -4.04 -1.43 -6.76
N ILE A 81 -3.24 -1.40 -7.82
CA ILE A 81 -1.83 -1.79 -7.76
C ILE A 81 -1.00 -0.55 -8.07
N VAL A 82 -0.02 -0.25 -7.21
CA VAL A 82 0.90 0.87 -7.37
C VAL A 82 2.29 0.34 -7.63
N ASN A 83 2.83 0.66 -8.81
CA ASN A 83 4.19 0.32 -9.20
C ASN A 83 5.12 1.48 -8.88
N ARG A 84 6.27 1.20 -8.26
CA ARG A 84 7.26 2.22 -7.91
C ARG A 84 7.65 3.13 -9.08
N TYR A 85 7.81 2.55 -10.26
CA TYR A 85 8.26 3.26 -11.47
C TYR A 85 7.14 3.48 -12.49
N GLY A 86 5.87 3.39 -12.08
CA GLY A 86 4.71 3.53 -12.97
C GLY A 86 3.49 4.18 -12.35
N GLY A 87 3.47 4.39 -11.03
CA GLY A 87 2.30 4.86 -10.30
C GLY A 87 1.20 3.80 -10.23
N ALA A 88 -0.02 4.23 -9.90
CA ALA A 88 -1.19 3.37 -9.86
C ALA A 88 -1.59 2.87 -11.26
N LEU A 89 -1.83 1.57 -11.41
CA LEU A 89 -2.37 0.99 -12.65
C LEU A 89 -3.74 1.57 -13.00
N TRP A 90 -4.56 1.84 -11.98
CA TRP A 90 -5.79 2.59 -12.11
C TRP A 90 -6.05 3.43 -10.85
N PRO A 91 -6.68 4.61 -10.99
CA PRO A 91 -6.99 5.45 -9.85
C PRO A 91 -8.17 4.90 -9.05
N VAL A 92 -8.14 5.10 -7.73
CA VAL A 92 -9.26 4.90 -6.82
C VAL A 92 -9.45 6.19 -6.01
N SER A 93 -10.69 6.51 -5.64
CA SER A 93 -11.02 7.80 -5.02
C SER A 93 -10.46 8.00 -3.61
N TRP A 94 -10.01 6.91 -2.97
CA TRP A 94 -9.59 6.87 -1.58
C TRP A 94 -8.08 6.78 -1.39
N LEU A 95 -7.30 6.66 -2.47
CA LEU A 95 -5.85 6.53 -2.43
C LEU A 95 -5.17 7.67 -3.19
N GLU A 96 -4.17 8.27 -2.56
CA GLU A 96 -3.19 9.13 -3.20
C GLU A 96 -1.80 8.48 -3.10
N HIS A 97 -0.88 8.89 -3.96
CA HIS A 97 0.50 8.43 -3.87
C HIS A 97 1.49 9.50 -4.37
N GLY A 98 2.67 9.49 -3.76
CA GLY A 98 3.87 10.16 -4.21
C GLY A 98 4.74 9.22 -5.05
N TYR A 99 6.04 9.42 -4.96
CA TYR A 99 7.04 8.57 -5.62
C TYR A 99 7.37 7.33 -4.77
N SER A 100 7.58 7.51 -3.47
CA SER A 100 8.00 6.42 -2.58
C SER A 100 6.89 5.91 -1.66
N PHE A 101 5.78 6.63 -1.54
CA PHE A 101 4.71 6.31 -0.59
C PHE A 101 3.32 6.44 -1.21
N ALA A 102 2.39 5.62 -0.74
CA ALA A 102 0.96 5.74 -0.98
C ALA A 102 0.23 5.98 0.35
N TRP A 103 -0.86 6.74 0.35
CA TRP A 103 -1.63 7.03 1.56
C TRP A 103 -3.12 7.15 1.27
N HIS A 104 -3.93 6.78 2.26
CA HIS A 104 -5.37 6.99 2.20
C HIS A 104 -5.67 8.49 2.30
N VAL A 105 -6.72 8.98 1.63
CA VAL A 105 -7.11 10.41 1.66
C VAL A 105 -7.50 10.92 3.05
N ASP A 106 -7.96 10.01 3.92
CA ASP A 106 -8.27 10.28 5.33
C ASP A 106 -7.04 10.15 6.26
N ALA A 107 -5.84 9.82 5.74
CA ALA A 107 -4.66 9.64 6.56
C ALA A 107 -4.24 10.96 7.24
N ASN A 108 -3.63 10.85 8.42
CA ASN A 108 -3.19 12.02 9.16
C ASN A 108 -2.19 12.86 8.35
N GLU A 109 -2.53 14.14 8.13
CA GLU A 109 -1.77 15.10 7.33
C GLU A 109 -0.30 15.21 7.77
N HIS A 110 -0.02 15.10 9.07
CA HIS A 110 1.35 15.12 9.59
C HIS A 110 2.23 14.01 8.99
N PHE A 111 1.68 12.82 8.76
CA PHE A 111 2.42 11.72 8.14
C PHE A 111 2.48 11.85 6.62
N ILE A 112 1.45 12.41 5.99
CA ILE A 112 1.44 12.71 4.55
C ILE A 112 2.58 13.71 4.23
N GLU A 113 2.69 14.80 5.00
CA GLU A 113 3.75 15.80 4.77
C GLU A 113 5.16 15.21 4.99
N LYS A 114 5.31 14.26 5.91
CA LYS A 114 6.57 13.51 6.07
C LYS A 114 6.90 12.65 4.86
N ALA A 115 5.92 11.91 4.32
CA ALA A 115 6.12 11.12 3.11
C ALA A 115 6.54 12.00 1.92
N LYS A 116 5.89 13.14 1.73
CA LYS A 116 6.26 14.12 0.70
C LYS A 116 7.66 14.67 0.90
N ALA A 117 8.03 15.02 2.14
CA ALA A 117 9.38 15.49 2.44
C ALA A 117 10.46 14.44 2.14
N LEU A 118 10.16 13.15 2.29
CA LEU A 118 11.08 12.08 1.93
C LEU A 118 11.27 11.91 0.44
N ASP A 119 10.21 12.10 -0.35
CA ASP A 119 10.31 12.06 -1.81
C ASP A 119 11.23 13.15 -2.38
N GLU A 120 11.37 14.27 -1.67
CA GLU A 120 12.26 15.37 -2.03
C GLU A 120 13.68 15.23 -1.43
N MET A 121 13.89 14.24 -0.56
CA MET A 121 15.13 14.07 0.20
C MET A 121 16.22 13.39 -0.64
N THR A 122 17.47 13.83 -0.45
CA THR A 122 18.62 13.18 -1.10
C THR A 122 18.93 11.84 -0.47
N MET A 123 19.48 10.90 -1.26
CA MET A 123 19.91 9.59 -0.74
C MET A 123 21.00 9.70 0.33
N GLU A 124 21.83 10.75 0.29
CA GLU A 124 22.79 11.04 1.35
C GLU A 124 22.08 11.31 2.68
N LYS A 125 21.05 12.17 2.68
CA LYS A 125 20.30 12.48 3.89
C LYS A 125 19.47 11.30 4.39
N ILE A 126 18.92 10.49 3.48
CA ILE A 126 18.27 9.22 3.83
C ILE A 126 19.28 8.26 4.49
N GLY A 127 20.52 8.21 3.99
CA GLY A 127 21.61 7.44 4.60
C GLY A 127 21.92 7.87 6.03
N GLU A 128 22.01 9.19 6.28
CA GLU A 128 22.20 9.73 7.64
C GLU A 128 21.06 9.30 8.59
N LEU A 129 19.80 9.41 8.15
CA LEU A 129 18.65 8.99 8.96
C LEU A 129 18.68 7.48 9.25
N TYR A 130 19.11 6.68 8.28
CA TYR A 130 19.26 5.24 8.47
C TYR A 130 20.34 4.91 9.50
N ASP A 131 21.48 5.61 9.48
CA ASP A 131 22.55 5.49 10.47
C ASP A 131 22.08 5.90 11.89
N GLU A 132 21.11 6.81 11.98
CA GLU A 132 20.41 7.19 13.23
C GLU A 132 19.33 6.17 13.66
N GLY A 133 19.12 5.11 12.88
CA GLY A 133 18.16 4.04 13.17
C GLY A 133 16.74 4.32 12.66
N ILE A 134 16.55 5.33 11.83
CA ILE A 134 15.24 5.69 11.25
C ILE A 134 15.10 4.99 9.89
N ASN A 135 14.18 4.03 9.83
CA ASN A 135 13.86 3.34 8.57
C ASN A 135 12.93 4.22 7.70
N CYS A 136 13.47 4.73 6.60
CA CYS A 136 12.76 5.54 5.61
C CYS A 136 12.10 4.71 4.49
N PHE A 137 12.19 3.38 4.56
CA PHE A 137 11.68 2.45 3.56
C PHE A 137 10.57 1.56 4.15
N SER A 138 9.79 2.09 5.07
CA SER A 138 8.68 1.39 5.72
C SER A 138 7.55 2.36 6.06
N THR A 139 6.42 1.83 6.55
CA THR A 139 5.26 2.64 6.96
C THR A 139 5.67 3.71 7.98
N ILE A 140 5.29 4.96 7.74
CA ILE A 140 5.63 6.08 8.61
C ILE A 140 4.68 6.10 9.83
N ARG A 141 5.08 5.42 10.91
CA ARG A 141 4.27 5.28 12.15
C ARG A 141 4.61 6.25 13.27
N SER A 142 5.89 6.61 13.41
CA SER A 142 6.36 7.54 14.45
C SER A 142 7.80 7.95 14.16
N TRP A 143 8.00 9.21 13.76
CA TRP A 143 9.31 9.88 13.76
C TRP A 143 9.22 11.09 14.68
#